data_AF-A0AA40LVX1-F1
#
_entry.id   AF-A0AA40LVX1-F1
#
_cell.length_a   1.000
_cell.length_b   1.000
_cell.length_c   1.000
_cell.angle_alpha   90.00
_cell.angle_beta   90.00
_cell.angle_gamma   90.00
#
_symmetry.space_group_name_H-M   'P 1'
#
loop_
_entity.id
_entity.type
_entity.pdbx_description
1 polymer ?
#
loop_
_entity_poly.entity_id
_entity_poly.type
_entity_poly.pdbx_seq_one_letter_code
_entity_poly.pdbx_strand_id
1 'polypeptide(L)'
;MSEEQRASDLERRRRLRQNVSEEQLLEKRRSEAEKHRHLRQKMSKDKRAYEVERRRWRRQRSREQSSTSTSNIAEATSKRLAMPENQGCSERLMINISNLMHEINELTKSYKMLHEVEKEAQSEAAAKDSESKLRTEDDIDRIVKAEIPDEDQCPRLFQIVKSNMMTDNMCGDKDVDLPEVDGADNDSQDRDDEKNARAEVRNVVLTGT
;
A
#
# COMPACT_ATOMS: atom_id res chain seq x y z
N MET A 1 5.44 31.77 -43.72
CA MET A 1 6.15 31.87 -42.44
C MET A 1 7.55 31.34 -42.63
N SER A 2 8.56 32.21 -42.66
CA SER A 2 9.96 31.81 -42.84
C SER A 2 10.54 31.17 -41.57
N GLU A 3 11.60 30.38 -41.69
CA GLU A 3 12.28 29.74 -40.55
C GLU A 3 12.86 30.77 -39.57
N GLU A 4 13.32 31.91 -40.09
CA GLU A 4 13.78 33.05 -39.31
C GLU A 4 12.66 33.65 -38.44
N GLN A 5 11.42 33.69 -38.94
CA GLN A 5 10.26 34.15 -38.16
C GLN A 5 9.95 33.20 -37.00
N ARG A 6 10.06 31.87 -37.22
CA ARG A 6 9.87 30.86 -36.16
C ARG A 6 10.96 30.91 -35.10
N ALA A 7 12.22 31.08 -35.52
CA ALA A 7 13.36 31.21 -34.62
C ALA A 7 13.26 32.48 -33.77
N SER A 8 12.88 33.61 -34.39
CA SER A 8 12.62 34.88 -33.71
C SER A 8 11.47 34.78 -32.69
N ASP A 9 10.37 34.08 -33.03
CA ASP A 9 9.26 33.84 -32.12
C ASP A 9 9.63 32.94 -30.93
N LEU A 10 10.45 31.91 -31.16
CA LEU A 10 10.96 31.03 -30.09
C LEU A 10 11.89 31.79 -29.14
N GLU A 11 12.79 32.60 -29.67
CA GLU A 11 13.71 33.48 -28.93
C GLU A 11 12.91 34.49 -28.07
N ARG A 12 11.89 35.13 -28.66
CA ARG A 12 10.97 36.04 -27.95
C ARG A 12 10.22 35.31 -26.83
N ARG A 13 9.72 34.09 -27.07
CA ARG A 13 9.04 33.27 -26.04
C ARG A 13 9.98 32.82 -24.93
N ARG A 14 11.25 32.56 -25.24
CA ARG A 14 12.28 32.20 -24.26
C ARG A 14 12.58 33.37 -23.31
N ARG A 15 12.78 34.58 -23.85
CA ARG A 15 12.98 35.80 -23.04
C ARG A 15 11.77 36.11 -22.17
N LEU A 16 10.56 35.95 -22.72
CA LEU A 16 9.33 36.11 -21.95
C LEU A 16 9.26 35.11 -20.79
N ARG A 17 9.66 33.84 -20.97
CA ARG A 17 9.68 32.84 -19.89
C ARG A 17 10.71 33.14 -18.80
N GLN A 18 11.84 33.76 -19.15
CA GLN A 18 12.91 34.10 -18.20
C GLN A 18 12.63 35.36 -17.38
N ASN A 19 11.81 36.29 -17.91
CA ASN A 19 11.50 37.57 -17.27
C ASN A 19 10.10 37.61 -16.60
N VAL A 20 9.40 36.47 -16.51
CA VAL A 20 8.12 36.39 -15.79
C VAL A 20 8.40 36.46 -14.30
N SER A 21 7.87 37.48 -13.63
CA SER A 21 7.93 37.56 -12.17
C SER A 21 7.13 36.42 -11.53
N GLU A 22 7.49 36.02 -10.32
CA GLU A 22 6.75 34.98 -9.57
C GLU A 22 5.26 35.34 -9.42
N GLU A 23 4.96 36.62 -9.22
CA GLU A 23 3.61 37.16 -9.16
C GLU A 23 2.83 36.95 -10.47
N GLN A 24 3.45 37.22 -11.63
CA GLN A 24 2.83 36.98 -12.93
C GLN A 24 2.59 35.49 -13.20
N LEU A 25 3.47 34.61 -12.68
CA LEU A 25 3.30 33.16 -12.77
C LEU A 25 2.11 32.69 -11.90
N LEU A 26 1.98 33.24 -10.69
CA LEU A 26 0.87 32.96 -9.79
C LEU A 26 -0.46 33.44 -10.38
N GLU A 27 -0.49 34.65 -10.95
CA GLU A 27 -1.68 35.19 -11.62
C GLU A 27 -2.07 34.38 -12.85
N LYS A 28 -1.08 33.90 -13.61
CA LYS A 28 -1.30 32.96 -14.70
C LYS A 28 -1.90 31.64 -14.22
N ARG A 29 -1.39 31.06 -13.13
CA ARG A 29 -1.96 29.83 -12.52
C ARG A 29 -3.39 30.05 -12.03
N ARG A 30 -3.67 31.20 -11.40
CA ARG A 30 -5.02 31.58 -10.94
C ARG A 30 -5.98 31.70 -12.10
N SER A 31 -5.62 32.46 -13.14
CA SER A 31 -6.46 32.63 -14.33
C SER A 31 -6.65 31.33 -15.13
N GLU A 32 -5.63 30.46 -15.22
CA GLU A 32 -5.76 29.13 -15.83
C GLU A 32 -6.68 28.21 -15.01
N ALA A 33 -6.55 28.24 -13.67
CA ALA A 33 -7.43 27.49 -12.78
C ALA A 33 -8.87 27.97 -12.88
N GLU A 34 -9.10 29.28 -12.99
CA GLU A 34 -10.42 29.88 -13.16
C GLU A 34 -11.04 29.51 -14.51
N LYS A 35 -10.27 29.58 -15.60
CA LYS A 35 -10.69 29.09 -16.92
C LYS A 35 -11.07 27.61 -16.87
N HIS A 36 -10.30 26.78 -16.17
CA HIS A 36 -10.62 25.37 -15.98
C HIS A 36 -11.90 25.19 -15.15
N ARG A 37 -12.16 26.02 -14.14
CA ARG A 37 -13.42 26.00 -13.36
C ARG A 37 -14.62 26.36 -14.24
N HIS A 38 -14.51 27.41 -15.05
CA HIS A 38 -15.57 27.84 -15.96
C HIS A 38 -15.88 26.78 -17.03
N LEU A 39 -14.83 26.18 -17.61
CA LEU A 39 -14.96 25.07 -18.54
C LEU A 39 -15.64 23.87 -17.87
N ARG A 40 -15.23 23.51 -16.64
CA ARG A 40 -15.91 22.45 -15.88
C ARG A 40 -17.38 22.78 -15.70
N GLN A 41 -17.73 23.99 -15.28
CA GLN A 41 -19.12 24.41 -15.09
C GLN A 41 -19.95 24.34 -16.39
N LYS A 42 -19.38 24.74 -17.53
CA LYS A 42 -20.03 24.69 -18.84
C LYS A 42 -20.14 23.29 -19.45
N MET A 43 -19.39 22.30 -18.95
CA MET A 43 -19.47 20.93 -19.45
C MET A 43 -20.72 20.23 -18.90
N SER A 44 -21.52 19.62 -19.79
CA SER A 44 -22.65 18.76 -19.44
C SER A 44 -22.22 17.60 -18.52
N LYS A 45 -23.14 17.12 -17.68
CA LYS A 45 -22.90 16.01 -16.73
C LYS A 45 -22.33 14.77 -17.43
N ASP A 46 -22.86 14.40 -18.58
CA ASP A 46 -22.44 13.21 -19.33
C ASP A 46 -21.01 13.35 -19.88
N LYS A 47 -20.67 14.55 -20.36
CA LYS A 47 -19.33 14.85 -20.86
C LYS A 47 -18.30 14.87 -19.73
N ARG A 48 -18.69 15.27 -18.51
CA ARG A 48 -17.85 15.17 -17.31
C ARG A 48 -17.65 13.72 -16.89
N ALA A 49 -18.72 12.92 -16.88
CA ALA A 49 -18.65 11.50 -16.54
C ALA A 49 -17.70 10.76 -17.49
N TYR A 50 -17.87 10.95 -18.81
CA TYR A 50 -16.98 10.39 -19.83
C TYR A 50 -15.50 10.79 -19.65
N GLU A 51 -15.23 12.06 -19.35
CA GLU A 51 -13.84 12.50 -19.11
C GLU A 51 -13.22 11.90 -17.85
N VAL A 52 -14.02 11.70 -16.79
CA VAL A 52 -13.59 11.04 -15.56
C VAL A 52 -13.32 9.57 -15.80
N GLU A 53 -14.22 8.86 -16.48
CA GLU A 53 -14.08 7.46 -16.89
C GLU A 53 -12.80 7.26 -17.70
N ARG A 54 -12.58 8.11 -18.71
CA ARG A 54 -11.39 8.07 -19.57
C ARG A 54 -10.09 8.34 -18.82
N ARG A 55 -10.13 9.13 -17.74
CA ARG A 55 -8.97 9.34 -16.85
C ARG A 55 -8.75 8.16 -15.92
N ARG A 56 -9.83 7.55 -15.39
CA ARG A 56 -9.75 6.32 -14.58
C ARG A 56 -9.15 5.18 -15.41
N TRP A 57 -9.66 4.95 -16.61
CA TRP A 57 -9.17 3.90 -17.51
C TRP A 57 -7.68 4.07 -17.84
N ARG A 58 -7.22 5.31 -18.10
CA ARG A 58 -5.79 5.57 -18.31
C ARG A 58 -4.92 5.30 -17.08
N ARG A 59 -5.40 5.67 -15.89
CA ARG A 59 -4.69 5.38 -14.63
C ARG A 59 -4.65 3.89 -14.33
N GLN A 60 -5.76 3.20 -14.56
CA GLN A 60 -5.87 1.76 -14.36
C GLN A 60 -4.96 1.01 -15.32
N ARG A 61 -5.01 1.32 -16.62
CA ARG A 61 -4.11 0.74 -17.61
C ARG A 61 -2.64 1.00 -17.31
N SER A 62 -2.31 2.21 -16.86
CA SER A 62 -0.94 2.54 -16.43
C SER A 62 -0.52 1.77 -15.17
N ARG A 63 -1.44 1.54 -14.23
CA ARG A 63 -1.19 0.72 -13.03
C ARG A 63 -1.02 -0.76 -13.37
N GLU A 64 -1.82 -1.30 -14.28
CA GLU A 64 -1.74 -2.68 -14.75
C GLU A 64 -0.44 -2.95 -15.55
N GLN A 65 -0.02 -1.99 -16.38
CA GLN A 65 1.28 -2.06 -17.06
C GLN A 65 2.45 -1.92 -16.08
N SER A 66 2.30 -1.12 -15.02
CA SER A 66 3.36 -0.95 -14.04
C SER A 66 3.45 -2.12 -13.06
N SER A 67 2.33 -2.75 -12.67
CA SER A 67 2.30 -3.89 -11.74
C SER A 67 2.86 -5.18 -12.35
N THR A 68 2.76 -5.33 -13.66
CA THR A 68 3.41 -6.44 -14.40
C THR A 68 4.92 -6.26 -14.55
N SER A 69 5.44 -5.05 -14.31
CA SER A 69 6.86 -4.72 -14.44
C SER A 69 7.63 -4.77 -13.11
N THR A 70 6.94 -4.78 -11.96
CA THR A 70 7.52 -4.64 -10.61
C THR A 70 7.34 -5.87 -9.72
N SER A 71 6.63 -6.90 -10.17
CA SER A 71 6.40 -8.15 -9.42
C SER A 71 7.29 -9.27 -9.96
N ASN A 72 7.61 -10.23 -9.09
CA ASN A 72 8.40 -11.42 -9.33
C ASN A 72 8.19 -11.99 -10.75
N ILE A 73 9.29 -12.25 -11.47
CA ILE A 73 9.32 -12.72 -12.87
C ILE A 73 8.33 -13.87 -13.10
N ALA A 74 8.25 -14.83 -12.18
CA ALA A 74 7.35 -15.97 -12.26
C ALA A 74 5.87 -15.56 -12.16
N GLU A 75 5.56 -14.65 -11.25
CA GLU A 75 4.20 -14.15 -11.03
C GLU A 75 3.73 -13.28 -12.22
N ALA A 76 4.60 -12.40 -12.71
CA ALA A 76 4.34 -11.59 -13.90
C ALA A 76 4.15 -12.44 -15.16
N THR A 77 4.89 -13.55 -15.29
CA THR A 77 4.77 -14.48 -16.43
C THR A 77 3.45 -15.22 -16.37
N SER A 78 3.09 -15.77 -15.20
CA SER A 78 1.83 -16.46 -14.96
C SER A 78 0.62 -15.57 -15.26
N LYS A 79 0.65 -14.31 -14.83
CA LYS A 79 -0.41 -13.32 -15.12
C LYS A 79 -0.60 -13.08 -16.61
N ARG A 80 0.48 -13.02 -17.40
CA ARG A 80 0.38 -12.83 -18.85
C ARG A 80 -0.10 -14.08 -19.58
N LEU A 81 0.28 -15.28 -19.11
CA LEU A 81 -0.22 -16.54 -19.66
C LEU A 81 -1.70 -16.80 -19.32
N ALA A 82 -2.20 -16.22 -18.22
CA ALA A 82 -3.61 -16.29 -17.85
C ALA A 82 -4.53 -15.42 -18.74
N MET A 83 -3.97 -14.55 -19.59
CA MET A 83 -4.77 -13.74 -20.53
C MET A 83 -5.30 -14.61 -21.67
N PRO A 84 -6.59 -14.48 -22.05
CA PRO A 84 -7.18 -15.31 -23.10
C PRO A 84 -6.48 -15.12 -24.46
N GLU A 85 -5.91 -13.95 -24.73
CA GLU A 85 -5.17 -13.64 -25.96
C GLU A 85 -3.82 -14.38 -26.06
N ASN A 86 -3.28 -14.86 -24.93
CA ASN A 86 -1.97 -15.48 -24.83
C ASN A 86 -2.05 -17.01 -24.64
N GLN A 87 -3.22 -17.64 -24.87
CA GLN A 87 -3.43 -19.08 -24.67
C GLN A 87 -2.51 -19.99 -25.51
N GLY A 88 -1.91 -19.46 -26.59
CA GLY A 88 -0.93 -20.16 -27.43
C GLY A 88 0.54 -19.76 -27.19
N CYS A 89 0.82 -18.87 -26.23
CA CYS A 89 2.16 -18.39 -25.98
C CYS A 89 3.01 -19.43 -25.23
N SER A 90 4.24 -19.65 -25.71
CA SER A 90 5.21 -20.49 -24.99
C SER A 90 5.65 -19.81 -23.69
N GLU A 91 5.52 -20.53 -22.57
CA GLU A 91 5.97 -20.09 -21.25
C GLU A 91 7.44 -19.66 -21.26
N ARG A 92 8.32 -20.45 -21.89
CA ARG A 92 9.76 -20.16 -21.98
C ARG A 92 10.03 -18.82 -22.67
N LEU A 93 9.26 -18.48 -23.69
CA LEU A 93 9.41 -17.22 -24.42
C LEU A 93 8.93 -16.03 -23.56
N MET A 94 7.86 -16.24 -22.79
CA MET A 94 7.36 -15.24 -21.84
C MET A 94 8.33 -15.00 -20.68
N ILE A 95 8.98 -16.04 -20.16
CA ILE A 95 10.04 -15.91 -19.16
C ILE A 95 11.19 -15.08 -19.72
N ASN A 96 11.65 -15.36 -20.93
CA ASN A 96 12.74 -14.61 -21.57
C ASN A 96 12.40 -13.13 -21.77
N ILE A 97 11.17 -12.83 -22.21
CA ILE A 97 10.67 -11.45 -22.34
C ILE A 97 10.65 -10.74 -20.98
N SER A 98 10.31 -11.46 -19.91
CA SER A 98 10.29 -10.92 -18.54
C SER A 98 11.67 -10.59 -18.03
N ASN A 99 12.62 -11.50 -18.27
CA ASN A 99 14.03 -11.31 -17.91
C ASN A 99 14.59 -10.09 -18.65
N LEU A 100 14.34 -9.98 -19.96
CA LEU A 100 14.76 -8.84 -20.76
C LEU A 100 14.16 -7.53 -20.25
N MET A 101 12.88 -7.51 -19.88
CA MET A 101 12.23 -6.33 -19.29
C MET A 101 12.83 -5.95 -17.94
N HIS A 102 13.18 -6.92 -17.10
CA HIS A 102 13.85 -6.67 -15.81
C HIS A 102 15.30 -6.18 -15.98
N GLU A 103 16.02 -6.66 -17.00
CA GLU A 103 17.40 -6.26 -17.25
C GLU A 103 17.53 -4.85 -17.84
N ILE A 104 16.60 -4.48 -18.73
CA ILE A 104 16.61 -3.17 -19.40
C ILE A 104 16.02 -2.09 -18.48
N ASN A 105 15.00 -2.41 -17.68
CA ASN A 105 14.33 -1.42 -16.84
C ASN A 105 15.15 -1.08 -15.58
N GLU A 106 15.79 0.09 -15.58
CA GLU A 106 16.54 0.61 -14.43
C GLU A 106 15.72 0.68 -13.14
N LEU A 107 14.41 0.92 -13.25
CA LEU A 107 13.51 0.94 -12.10
C LEU A 107 13.42 -0.44 -11.45
N THR A 108 13.42 -1.52 -12.24
CA THR A 108 13.40 -2.87 -11.69
C THR A 108 14.67 -3.16 -10.88
N LYS A 109 15.82 -2.63 -11.30
CA LYS A 109 17.07 -2.73 -10.55
C LYS A 109 17.01 -1.96 -9.24
N SER A 110 16.45 -0.74 -9.24
CA SER A 110 16.32 0.05 -8.02
C SER A 110 15.33 -0.56 -7.02
N TYR A 111 14.22 -1.13 -7.49
CA TYR A 111 13.27 -1.85 -6.62
C TYR A 111 13.89 -3.11 -6.01
N LYS A 112 14.76 -3.83 -6.74
CA LYS A 112 15.50 -4.97 -6.18
C LYS A 112 16.40 -4.55 -5.02
N MET A 113 17.18 -3.48 -5.20
CA MET A 113 18.04 -2.96 -4.12
C MET A 113 17.23 -2.44 -2.93
N LEU A 114 16.08 -1.80 -3.17
CA LEU A 114 15.18 -1.35 -2.10
C LEU A 114 14.64 -2.51 -1.27
N HIS A 115 14.26 -3.61 -1.92
CA HIS A 115 13.76 -4.80 -1.24
C HIS A 115 14.84 -5.47 -0.36
N GLU A 116 16.08 -5.51 -0.84
CA GLU A 116 17.21 -6.03 -0.07
C GLU A 116 17.45 -5.19 1.20
N VAL A 117 17.45 -3.85 1.07
CA VAL A 117 17.59 -2.92 2.21
C VAL A 117 16.42 -3.05 3.19
N GLU A 118 15.19 -3.17 2.71
CA GLU A 118 14.02 -3.36 3.57
C GLU A 118 14.11 -4.65 4.38
N LYS A 119 14.53 -5.75 3.74
CA LYS A 119 14.71 -7.04 4.38
C LYS A 119 15.81 -6.99 5.45
N GLU A 120 16.92 -6.32 5.17
CA GLU A 120 18.00 -6.12 6.13
C GLU A 120 17.50 -5.33 7.35
N ALA A 121 16.84 -4.19 7.13
CA ALA A 121 16.27 -3.37 8.20
C ALA A 121 15.25 -4.13 9.06
N GLN A 122 14.40 -4.95 8.45
CA GLN A 122 13.46 -5.82 9.19
C GLN A 122 14.19 -6.85 10.04
N SER A 123 15.24 -7.48 9.52
CA SER A 123 16.03 -8.46 10.27
C SER A 123 16.80 -7.83 11.44
N GLU A 124 17.33 -6.62 11.24
CA GLU A 124 18.03 -5.86 12.27
C GLU A 124 17.06 -5.38 13.35
N ALA A 125 15.87 -4.90 12.96
CA ALA A 125 14.82 -4.53 13.90
C ALA A 125 14.36 -5.75 14.73
N ALA A 126 14.18 -6.91 14.11
CA ALA A 126 13.85 -8.14 14.81
C ALA A 126 14.97 -8.60 15.78
N ALA A 127 16.23 -8.42 15.40
CA ALA A 127 17.37 -8.71 16.26
C ALA A 127 17.43 -7.76 17.47
N LYS A 128 17.26 -6.45 17.27
CA LYS A 128 17.23 -5.47 18.36
C LYS A 128 16.02 -5.64 19.29
N ASP A 129 14.89 -6.04 18.73
CA ASP A 129 13.70 -6.39 19.51
C ASP A 129 13.97 -7.61 20.43
N SER A 130 14.80 -8.55 19.98
CA SER A 130 15.21 -9.69 20.81
C SER A 130 16.20 -9.34 21.92
N GLU A 131 17.01 -8.30 21.74
CA GLU A 131 18.02 -7.89 22.70
C GLU A 131 17.44 -6.97 23.81
N SER A 132 16.37 -6.26 23.51
CA SER A 132 15.74 -5.30 24.44
C SER A 132 14.58 -5.85 25.27
N LYS A 133 13.97 -6.97 24.87
CA LYS A 133 12.85 -7.60 25.59
C LYS A 133 13.34 -8.72 26.51
N LEU A 134 12.96 -8.65 27.78
CA LEU A 134 13.06 -9.78 28.71
C LEU A 134 12.03 -10.83 28.28
N ARG A 135 12.50 -11.97 27.77
CA ARG A 135 11.63 -12.99 27.16
C ARG A 135 11.25 -14.13 28.09
N THR A 136 12.04 -14.34 29.14
CA THR A 136 11.87 -15.45 30.07
C THR A 136 11.30 -14.92 31.38
N GLU A 137 10.38 -15.67 31.98
CA GLU A 137 9.85 -15.38 33.33
C GLU A 137 11.01 -15.24 34.34
N ASP A 138 12.02 -16.10 34.23
CA ASP A 138 13.24 -16.04 35.06
C ASP A 138 14.04 -14.73 34.94
N ASP A 139 14.03 -14.09 33.76
CA ASP A 139 14.74 -12.83 33.54
C ASP A 139 13.99 -11.66 34.16
N ILE A 140 12.65 -11.73 34.15
CA ILE A 140 11.77 -10.76 34.81
C ILE A 140 11.95 -10.85 36.32
N ASP A 141 11.88 -12.05 36.89
CA ASP A 141 12.00 -12.28 38.34
C ASP A 141 13.40 -11.95 38.90
N ARG A 142 14.43 -12.00 38.06
CA ARG A 142 15.78 -11.55 38.44
C ARG A 142 15.85 -10.04 38.64
N ILE A 143 15.14 -9.27 37.82
CA ILE A 143 15.21 -7.80 37.76
C ILE A 143 14.14 -7.17 38.66
N VAL A 144 12.94 -7.73 38.69
CA VAL A 144 11.81 -7.25 39.47
C VAL A 144 11.73 -8.07 40.76
N LYS A 145 12.29 -7.52 41.84
CA LYS A 145 12.11 -8.06 43.19
C LYS A 145 11.42 -7.02 44.05
N ALA A 146 10.12 -7.18 44.21
CA ALA A 146 9.33 -6.41 45.15
C ALA A 146 8.85 -7.35 46.26
N GLU A 147 9.46 -7.23 47.44
CA GLU A 147 8.96 -7.91 48.64
C GLU A 147 7.91 -6.99 49.28
N ILE A 148 6.68 -7.51 49.41
CA ILE A 148 5.59 -6.78 50.08
C ILE A 148 5.89 -6.82 51.58
N PRO A 149 5.86 -5.68 52.30
CA PRO A 149 6.13 -5.66 53.73
C PRO A 149 5.14 -6.53 54.51
N ASP A 150 5.60 -7.29 55.52
CA ASP A 150 4.71 -8.10 56.37
C ASP A 150 3.74 -7.24 57.20
N GLU A 151 2.47 -7.65 57.23
CA GLU A 151 1.39 -6.98 57.96
C GLU A 151 1.64 -6.97 59.48
N ASP A 152 2.17 -8.07 60.02
CA ASP A 152 2.40 -8.24 61.46
C ASP A 152 3.66 -7.53 61.96
N GLN A 153 4.69 -7.41 61.11
CA GLN A 153 5.96 -6.80 61.50
C GLN A 153 5.92 -5.26 61.36
N CYS A 154 5.22 -4.75 60.35
CA CYS A 154 5.16 -3.31 60.05
C CYS A 154 3.79 -2.91 59.47
N PRO A 155 2.71 -2.91 60.28
CA PRO A 155 1.34 -2.71 59.80
C PRO A 155 1.14 -1.34 59.11
N ARG A 156 1.86 -0.31 59.57
CA ARG A 156 1.80 1.03 58.98
C ARG A 156 2.43 1.10 57.59
N LEU A 157 3.57 0.43 57.40
CA LEU A 157 4.27 0.40 56.10
C LEU A 157 3.50 -0.49 55.11
N PHE A 158 2.98 -1.63 55.59
CA PHE A 158 2.08 -2.48 54.82
C PHE A 158 0.84 -1.72 54.34
N GLN A 159 0.15 -0.97 55.21
CA GLN A 159 -1.01 -0.17 54.81
C GLN A 159 -0.68 0.91 53.77
N ILE A 160 0.48 1.55 53.88
CA ILE A 160 0.91 2.58 52.91
C ILE A 160 1.24 1.95 51.55
N VAL A 161 1.98 0.84 51.54
CA VAL A 161 2.36 0.13 50.30
C VAL A 161 1.11 -0.48 49.65
N LYS A 162 0.24 -1.13 50.43
CA LYS A 162 -1.05 -1.66 49.96
C LYS A 162 -1.93 -0.57 49.35
N SER A 163 -2.04 0.59 50.00
CA SER A 163 -2.84 1.70 49.50
C SER A 163 -2.26 2.41 48.28
N ASN A 164 -0.96 2.29 48.01
CA ASN A 164 -0.31 2.98 46.90
C ASN A 164 -0.02 2.07 45.70
N MET A 165 0.21 0.77 45.93
CA MET A 165 0.61 -0.19 44.90
C MET A 165 -0.45 -1.26 44.61
N MET A 166 -1.41 -1.49 45.51
CA MET A 166 -2.43 -2.54 45.40
C MET A 166 -3.87 -1.99 45.36
N THR A 167 -4.05 -0.68 45.17
CA THR A 167 -5.38 -0.12 44.96
C THR A 167 -5.86 -0.42 43.55
N ASP A 168 -6.58 -1.53 43.42
CA ASP A 168 -7.62 -1.69 42.43
C ASP A 168 -8.69 -0.62 42.70
N ASN A 169 -8.53 0.57 42.10
CA ASN A 169 -9.71 1.42 41.90
C ASN A 169 -9.65 2.34 40.68
N MET A 170 -8.81 2.02 39.68
CA MET A 170 -8.90 2.61 38.33
C MET A 170 -8.71 1.54 37.23
N CYS A 171 -9.01 0.27 37.51
CA CYS A 171 -9.17 -0.74 36.48
C CYS A 171 -10.21 -1.78 36.93
N GLY A 172 -11.44 -1.66 36.42
CA GLY A 172 -12.10 -2.87 35.92
C GLY A 172 -13.35 -3.42 36.61
N ASP A 173 -14.00 -2.78 37.58
CA ASP A 173 -15.38 -3.21 37.95
C ASP A 173 -16.42 -2.59 37.00
N LYS A 174 -16.37 -3.07 35.76
CA LYS A 174 -17.57 -3.30 34.99
C LYS A 174 -17.37 -4.65 34.31
N ASP A 175 -18.01 -5.67 34.87
CA ASP A 175 -18.63 -6.70 34.04
C ASP A 175 -19.63 -5.99 33.12
N VAL A 176 -19.10 -5.32 32.09
CA VAL A 176 -19.87 -5.12 30.88
C VAL A 176 -19.87 -6.51 30.30
N ASP A 177 -20.99 -7.22 30.44
CA ASP A 177 -21.30 -8.30 29.51
C ASP A 177 -21.04 -7.72 28.13
N LEU A 178 -19.89 -8.07 27.54
CA LEU A 178 -19.58 -7.66 26.18
C LEU A 178 -20.76 -8.21 25.39
N PRO A 179 -21.57 -7.35 24.71
CA PRO A 179 -22.51 -7.89 23.77
C PRO A 179 -21.69 -8.76 22.82
N GLU A 180 -22.11 -10.01 22.67
CA GLU A 180 -21.63 -10.89 21.63
C GLU A 180 -21.75 -10.09 20.34
N VAL A 181 -20.60 -9.61 19.84
CA VAL A 181 -20.55 -8.84 18.60
C VAL A 181 -20.77 -9.84 17.49
N ASP A 182 -22.05 -10.07 17.18
CA ASP A 182 -22.49 -10.66 15.93
C ASP A 182 -21.83 -9.86 14.80
N GLY A 183 -20.98 -10.54 14.04
CA GLY A 183 -20.55 -10.11 12.70
C GLY A 183 -19.70 -8.85 12.68
N ALA A 184 -18.42 -8.98 13.03
CA ALA A 184 -17.44 -8.24 12.24
C ALA A 184 -17.48 -8.83 10.82
N ASP A 185 -18.20 -8.15 9.93
CA ASP A 185 -18.16 -8.36 8.49
C ASP A 185 -16.70 -8.21 8.03
N ASN A 186 -15.99 -9.33 8.06
CA ASN A 186 -14.78 -9.52 7.30
C ASN A 186 -15.22 -9.54 5.83
N ASP A 187 -15.11 -8.39 5.16
CA ASP A 187 -15.14 -8.25 3.69
C ASP A 187 -13.90 -8.94 3.05
N SER A 188 -13.57 -10.14 3.51
CA SER A 188 -12.44 -10.96 3.09
C SER A 188 -12.86 -12.26 2.41
N GLN A 189 -14.16 -12.57 2.33
CA GLN A 189 -14.68 -13.75 1.64
C GLN A 189 -15.15 -13.40 0.23
N ASP A 190 -14.20 -13.25 -0.69
CA ASP A 190 -14.49 -13.25 -2.13
C ASP A 190 -13.38 -13.94 -2.94
N ARG A 191 -12.54 -14.78 -2.30
CA ARG A 191 -11.40 -15.40 -2.99
C ARG A 191 -11.31 -16.92 -2.97
N ASP A 192 -12.20 -17.62 -2.29
CA ASP A 192 -12.14 -19.09 -2.23
C ASP A 192 -13.31 -19.84 -2.90
N ASP A 193 -14.40 -19.16 -3.28
CA ASP A 193 -15.52 -19.82 -3.98
C ASP A 193 -15.28 -20.04 -5.49
N GLU A 194 -14.34 -19.31 -6.11
CA GLU A 194 -14.04 -19.48 -7.54
C GLU A 194 -13.17 -20.74 -7.84
N LYS A 195 -12.63 -21.39 -6.81
CA LYS A 195 -11.90 -22.66 -6.98
C LYS A 195 -12.79 -23.90 -6.91
N ASN A 196 -13.97 -23.85 -6.30
CA ASN A 196 -14.85 -25.01 -6.20
C ASN A 196 -15.82 -25.15 -7.39
N ALA A 197 -16.24 -24.03 -8.01
CA ALA A 197 -17.12 -24.07 -9.19
C ALA A 197 -16.44 -24.63 -10.46
N ARG A 198 -15.10 -24.66 -10.52
CA ARG A 198 -14.35 -25.16 -11.69
C ARG A 198 -14.03 -26.66 -11.61
N ALA A 199 -14.23 -27.28 -10.45
CA ALA A 199 -14.04 -28.73 -10.27
C ALA A 199 -15.31 -29.52 -10.61
N GLU A 200 -16.50 -28.96 -10.39
CA GLU A 200 -17.76 -29.67 -10.65
C GLU A 200 -18.20 -29.64 -12.12
N VAL A 201 -17.84 -28.59 -12.88
CA VAL A 201 -18.12 -28.53 -14.33
C VAL A 201 -17.22 -29.50 -15.13
N ARG A 202 -16.09 -29.94 -14.55
CA ARG A 202 -15.18 -30.91 -15.21
C ARG A 202 -15.61 -32.36 -15.06
N ASN A 203 -16.48 -32.71 -14.11
CA ASN A 203 -16.94 -34.09 -13.94
C ASN A 203 -18.23 -34.44 -14.71
N VAL A 204 -18.98 -33.44 -15.19
CA VAL A 204 -20.19 -33.69 -16.00
C VAL A 204 -19.87 -33.95 -17.48
N VAL A 205 -18.70 -33.53 -17.98
CA VAL A 205 -18.33 -33.74 -19.41
C VAL A 205 -17.69 -35.12 -19.66
N LEU A 206 -17.40 -35.91 -18.62
CA LEU A 206 -16.77 -37.23 -18.77
C LEU A 206 -17.65 -38.43 -18.40
N THR A 207 -18.92 -38.23 -18.05
CA THR A 207 -19.88 -39.33 -17.82
C THR A 207 -21.26 -38.99 -18.39
N GLY A 208 -21.39 -39.09 -19.70
CA GLY A 208 -22.66 -38.93 -20.41
C GLY A 208 -22.59 -39.63 -21.75
N THR A 209 -22.90 -40.92 -21.72
CA THR A 209 -23.29 -41.75 -22.88
C THR A 209 -24.47 -41.18 -23.62
#